data_AF-A0A5C6V225-F1
#
_entry.id   AF-A0A5C6V225-F1
#
_cell.length_a   1.000
_cell.length_b   1.000
_cell.length_c   1.000
_cell.angle_alpha   90.00
_cell.angle_beta   90.00
_cell.angle_gamma   90.00
#
_symmetry.space_group_name_H-M   'P 1'
#
loop_
_entity.id
_entity.type
_entity.pdbx_description
1 polymer ?
#
loop_
_entity_poly.entity_id
_entity_poly.type
_entity_poly.pdbx_seq_one_letter_code
_entity_poly.pdbx_strand_id
1 'polypeptide(L)'
;MNHDIAHLPERTAMPRKDGLTMVMDKGLSVRQAEDLIEGSKGIVDIVKLGFGSSLITPNLKEKIDFYKSNNVRVYFGGTLFEAFIARNDFDGYRAFIDKYQLDLCEVSDGSILISTDAKCEYIHQLAKDYTVLSEVGSKEEGILISPNKWIKMMTTELEAGSWKVIAEARESGTVGIYRPNGSAHSVLINKILNKVKAENIIWEAPKKAQQVYFIKLIGANVNLGNIATDEAIALECLRLGLRGDTFFQWLPEELSEKLIQKNDKE
;
A
#
# COMPACT_ATOMS: atom_id res chain seq x y z
N MET A 1 -10.76 20.30 4.23
CA MET A 1 -12.14 19.89 4.59
C MET A 1 -13.08 21.04 4.26
N ASN A 2 -14.37 20.77 4.04
CA ASN A 2 -15.35 21.82 3.72
C ASN A 2 -16.00 22.45 4.96
N HIS A 3 -15.81 21.83 6.13
CA HIS A 3 -16.26 22.31 7.43
C HIS A 3 -15.41 21.64 8.52
N ASP A 4 -15.23 22.33 9.65
CA ASP A 4 -14.50 21.80 10.80
C ASP A 4 -15.49 21.18 11.79
N ILE A 5 -15.23 19.94 12.20
CA ILE A 5 -15.97 19.29 13.29
C ILE A 5 -14.97 18.82 14.34
N ALA A 6 -15.41 18.81 15.60
CA ALA A 6 -14.57 18.40 16.72
C ALA A 6 -14.29 16.88 16.71
N HIS A 7 -13.25 16.47 17.44
CA HIS A 7 -12.91 15.07 17.70
C HIS A 7 -12.52 14.24 16.46
N LEU A 8 -12.03 14.89 15.41
CA LEU A 8 -11.33 14.21 14.33
C LEU A 8 -9.89 13.88 14.75
N PRO A 9 -9.32 12.75 14.31
CA PRO A 9 -7.92 12.44 14.54
C PRO A 9 -7.04 13.35 13.68
N GLU A 10 -5.82 13.63 14.16
CA GLU A 10 -4.83 14.34 13.35
C GLU A 10 -4.34 13.45 12.19
N ARG A 11 -4.30 14.03 11.00
CA ARG A 11 -3.74 13.41 9.80
C ARG A 11 -2.40 14.07 9.46
N THR A 12 -1.48 13.26 8.99
CA THR A 12 -0.21 13.73 8.43
C THR A 12 -0.43 14.55 7.16
N ALA A 13 0.44 15.54 6.92
CA ALA A 13 0.40 16.42 5.75
C ALA A 13 1.32 15.90 4.62
N MET A 14 0.99 16.23 3.38
CA MET A 14 1.85 15.94 2.22
C MET A 14 3.10 16.84 2.21
N PRO A 15 4.27 16.33 1.77
CA PRO A 15 4.54 14.93 1.41
C PRO A 15 4.59 14.04 2.67
N ARG A 16 3.75 13.00 2.69
CA ARG A 16 3.59 12.13 3.86
C ARG A 16 4.75 11.15 3.99
N LYS A 17 5.21 10.94 5.22
CA LYS A 17 6.08 9.80 5.57
C LYS A 17 5.27 8.61 6.11
N ASP A 18 4.15 8.91 6.77
CA ASP A 18 3.22 7.98 7.37
C ASP A 18 1.78 8.37 7.07
N GLY A 19 0.85 7.44 7.25
CA GLY A 19 -0.55 7.61 6.86
C GLY A 19 -0.74 7.65 5.35
N LEU A 20 0.13 6.95 4.63
CA LEU A 20 0.14 6.87 3.17
C LEU A 20 -1.11 6.20 2.62
N THR A 21 -1.60 6.73 1.50
CA THR A 21 -2.58 6.10 0.62
C THR A 21 -1.91 5.77 -0.70
N MET A 22 -1.67 4.47 -0.91
CA MET A 22 -1.15 3.95 -2.18
C MET A 22 -2.30 3.31 -2.98
N VAL A 23 -2.66 3.97 -4.08
CA VAL A 23 -3.69 3.52 -5.02
C VAL A 23 -3.10 2.58 -6.05
N MET A 24 -3.86 1.58 -6.47
CA MET A 24 -3.50 0.68 -7.56
C MET A 24 -4.25 1.04 -8.84
N ASP A 25 -3.51 1.58 -9.82
CA ASP A 25 -4.01 1.83 -11.18
C ASP A 25 -3.73 0.60 -12.05
N LYS A 26 -4.80 0.01 -12.59
CA LYS A 26 -4.76 -1.20 -13.43
C LYS A 26 -4.91 -0.93 -14.93
N GLY A 27 -4.91 0.33 -15.35
CA GLY A 27 -5.12 0.73 -16.74
C GLY A 27 -6.06 1.92 -16.92
N LEU A 28 -6.11 2.85 -15.97
CA LEU A 28 -6.80 4.12 -16.16
C LEU A 28 -6.25 4.85 -17.39
N SER A 29 -7.16 5.45 -18.15
CA SER A 29 -6.82 6.48 -19.14
C SER A 29 -6.28 7.73 -18.45
N VAL A 30 -5.68 8.65 -19.23
CA VAL A 30 -5.21 9.94 -18.71
C VAL A 30 -6.35 10.72 -18.06
N ARG A 31 -7.54 10.78 -18.68
CA ARG A 31 -8.70 11.48 -18.12
C ARG A 31 -9.21 10.88 -16.82
N GLN A 32 -9.21 9.55 -16.71
CA GLN A 32 -9.59 8.90 -15.45
C GLN A 32 -8.54 9.12 -14.35
N ALA A 33 -7.26 9.24 -14.72
CA ALA A 33 -6.22 9.65 -13.78
C ALA A 33 -6.43 11.10 -13.32
N GLU A 34 -6.84 12.00 -14.22
CA GLU A 34 -7.23 13.37 -13.89
C GLU A 34 -8.40 13.40 -12.91
N ASP A 35 -9.50 12.70 -13.23
CA ASP A 35 -10.69 12.61 -12.38
C ASP A 35 -10.35 12.04 -10.99
N LEU A 36 -9.51 11.00 -10.92
CA LEU A 36 -9.04 10.42 -9.66
C LEU A 36 -8.35 11.47 -8.79
N ILE A 37 -7.37 12.19 -9.35
CA ILE A 37 -6.56 13.15 -8.58
C ILE A 37 -7.36 14.40 -8.23
N GLU A 38 -8.21 14.89 -9.11
CA GLU A 38 -9.10 16.02 -8.81
C GLU A 38 -10.04 15.66 -7.64
N GLY A 39 -10.72 14.52 -7.73
CA GLY A 39 -11.69 14.08 -6.73
C GLY A 39 -11.09 13.67 -5.39
N SER A 40 -9.79 13.34 -5.34
CA SER A 40 -9.08 12.89 -4.14
C SER A 40 -7.87 13.74 -3.78
N LYS A 41 -7.87 15.02 -4.22
CA LYS A 41 -6.75 15.94 -4.03
C LYS A 41 -6.31 16.00 -2.56
N GLY A 42 -5.01 15.75 -2.34
CA GLY A 42 -4.42 15.76 -0.99
C GLY A 42 -4.56 14.44 -0.23
N ILE A 43 -5.18 13.40 -0.80
CA ILE A 43 -5.38 12.09 -0.14
C ILE A 43 -4.44 11.03 -0.71
N VAL A 44 -4.31 10.94 -2.04
CA VAL A 44 -3.46 9.95 -2.71
C VAL A 44 -2.01 10.41 -2.66
N ASP A 45 -1.13 9.58 -2.12
CA ASP A 45 0.31 9.86 -2.02
C ASP A 45 1.11 9.12 -3.11
N ILE A 46 0.70 7.89 -3.41
CA ILE A 46 1.43 6.98 -4.29
C ILE A 46 0.44 6.29 -5.24
N VAL A 47 0.82 6.13 -6.51
CA VAL A 47 0.14 5.27 -7.47
C VAL A 47 1.05 4.14 -7.92
N LYS A 48 0.62 2.90 -7.66
CA LYS A 48 1.18 1.68 -8.27
C LYS A 48 0.53 1.49 -9.63
N LEU A 49 1.31 1.54 -10.71
CA LEU A 49 0.87 1.05 -12.02
C LEU A 49 0.97 -0.48 -12.00
N GLY A 50 -0.16 -1.15 -11.82
CA GLY A 50 -0.25 -2.55 -11.44
C GLY A 50 0.49 -3.50 -12.38
N PHE A 51 1.09 -4.54 -11.79
CA PHE A 51 1.69 -5.68 -12.49
C PHE A 51 2.60 -5.24 -13.65
N GLY A 52 2.45 -5.82 -14.85
CA GLY A 52 3.18 -5.41 -16.07
C GLY A 52 2.44 -4.40 -16.95
N SER A 53 1.37 -3.76 -16.45
CA SER A 53 0.46 -2.94 -17.27
C SER A 53 1.15 -1.78 -17.99
N SER A 54 2.24 -1.28 -17.43
CA SER A 54 3.01 -0.16 -17.99
C SER A 54 3.62 -0.45 -19.36
N LEU A 55 3.88 -1.72 -19.69
CA LEU A 55 4.39 -2.07 -21.03
C LEU A 55 3.34 -1.92 -22.14
N ILE A 56 2.05 -1.95 -21.78
CA ILE A 56 0.94 -1.97 -22.74
C ILE A 56 -0.01 -0.78 -22.60
N THR A 57 0.19 0.08 -21.61
CA THR A 57 -0.65 1.26 -21.37
C THR A 57 -0.35 2.34 -22.42
N PRO A 58 -1.32 2.76 -23.25
CA PRO A 58 -1.14 3.87 -24.17
C PRO A 58 -0.96 5.18 -23.40
N ASN A 59 -0.24 6.15 -24.00
CA ASN A 59 0.01 7.47 -23.42
C ASN A 59 0.60 7.43 -22.00
N LEU A 60 1.35 6.38 -21.67
CA LEU A 60 1.91 6.18 -20.33
C LEU A 60 2.69 7.39 -19.82
N LYS A 61 3.50 8.02 -20.70
CA LYS A 61 4.30 9.19 -20.32
C LYS A 61 3.42 10.34 -19.84
N GLU A 62 2.38 10.66 -20.60
CA GLU A 62 1.42 11.74 -20.27
C GLU A 62 0.74 11.46 -18.92
N LYS A 63 0.30 10.22 -18.68
CA LYS A 63 -0.30 9.83 -17.41
C LYS A 63 0.67 9.98 -16.23
N ILE A 64 1.92 9.52 -16.39
CA ILE A 64 2.95 9.65 -15.35
C ILE A 64 3.28 11.12 -15.08
N ASP A 65 3.48 11.93 -16.13
CA ASP A 65 3.76 13.36 -15.99
C ASP A 65 2.63 14.07 -15.22
N PHE A 66 1.37 13.72 -15.50
CA PHE A 66 0.21 14.26 -14.80
C PHE A 66 0.21 13.92 -13.30
N TYR A 67 0.46 12.67 -12.92
CA TYR A 67 0.55 12.30 -11.51
C TYR A 67 1.68 13.06 -10.81
N LYS A 68 2.86 13.15 -11.45
CA LYS A 68 4.02 13.87 -10.92
C LYS A 68 3.73 15.36 -10.74
N SER A 69 3.06 16.01 -11.70
CA SER A 69 2.70 17.43 -11.58
C SER A 69 1.73 17.71 -10.43
N ASN A 70 1.05 16.69 -9.91
CA ASN A 70 0.15 16.77 -8.77
C ASN A 70 0.78 16.23 -7.46
N ASN A 71 2.11 16.09 -7.40
CA ASN A 71 2.86 15.60 -6.24
C ASN A 71 2.48 14.18 -5.81
N VAL A 72 2.01 13.35 -6.75
CA VAL A 72 1.77 11.92 -6.54
C VAL A 72 2.96 11.13 -7.06
N ARG A 73 3.58 10.34 -6.19
CA ARG A 73 4.69 9.48 -6.59
C ARG A 73 4.16 8.27 -7.34
N VAL A 74 4.83 7.87 -8.41
CA VAL A 74 4.41 6.76 -9.26
C VAL A 74 5.51 5.73 -9.31
N TYR A 75 5.13 4.45 -9.31
CA TYR A 75 6.06 3.36 -9.56
C TYR A 75 5.38 2.23 -10.34
N PHE A 76 6.20 1.39 -10.97
CA PHE A 76 5.73 0.20 -11.67
C PHE A 76 5.64 -1.00 -10.73
N GLY A 77 4.52 -1.74 -10.76
CA GLY A 77 4.32 -2.90 -9.90
C GLY A 77 5.44 -3.94 -10.03
N GLY A 78 5.75 -4.64 -8.94
CA GLY A 78 6.92 -5.52 -8.87
C GLY A 78 6.87 -6.70 -9.85
N THR A 79 5.69 -7.12 -10.30
CA THR A 79 5.60 -8.11 -11.39
C THR A 79 6.29 -7.64 -12.68
N LEU A 80 6.37 -6.32 -12.94
CA LEU A 80 7.18 -5.80 -14.05
C LEU A 80 8.68 -6.01 -13.80
N PHE A 81 9.17 -5.70 -12.60
CA PHE A 81 10.54 -6.00 -12.19
C PHE A 81 10.84 -7.50 -12.40
N GLU A 82 9.98 -8.37 -11.89
CA GLU A 82 10.11 -9.82 -12.04
C GLU A 82 10.13 -10.26 -13.51
N ALA A 83 9.34 -9.62 -14.37
CA ALA A 83 9.34 -9.91 -15.80
C ALA A 83 10.68 -9.58 -16.49
N PHE A 84 11.35 -8.51 -16.07
CA PHE A 84 12.71 -8.17 -16.53
C PHE A 84 13.75 -9.13 -15.97
N ILE A 85 13.69 -9.45 -14.67
CA ILE A 85 14.63 -10.40 -14.03
C ILE A 85 14.51 -11.79 -14.64
N ALA A 86 13.30 -12.26 -14.92
CA ALA A 86 13.08 -13.54 -15.60
C ALA A 86 13.74 -13.64 -16.99
N ARG A 87 14.09 -12.49 -17.58
CA ARG A 87 14.78 -12.36 -18.88
C ARG A 87 16.26 -11.99 -18.74
N ASN A 88 16.79 -12.00 -17.50
CA ASN A 88 18.15 -11.54 -17.17
C ASN A 88 18.41 -10.08 -17.60
N ASP A 89 17.38 -9.22 -17.57
CA ASP A 89 17.45 -7.85 -18.08
C ASP A 89 17.22 -6.81 -16.97
N PHE A 90 18.05 -6.86 -15.92
CA PHE A 90 17.98 -5.89 -14.82
C PHE A 90 18.32 -4.46 -15.27
N ASP A 91 19.24 -4.32 -16.22
CA ASP A 91 19.61 -3.01 -16.78
C ASP A 91 18.48 -2.40 -17.60
N GLY A 92 17.74 -3.21 -18.37
CA GLY A 92 16.53 -2.78 -19.07
C GLY A 92 15.44 -2.30 -18.12
N TYR A 93 15.30 -2.91 -16.94
CA TYR A 93 14.38 -2.44 -15.91
C TYR A 93 14.77 -1.04 -15.40
N ARG A 94 16.04 -0.82 -15.05
CA ARG A 94 16.55 0.49 -14.62
C ARG A 94 16.38 1.55 -15.70
N ALA A 95 16.77 1.22 -16.94
CA ALA A 95 16.57 2.11 -18.09
C ALA A 95 15.09 2.45 -18.32
N PHE A 96 14.17 1.51 -18.06
CA PHE A 96 12.73 1.77 -18.15
C PHE A 96 12.25 2.72 -17.06
N ILE A 97 12.71 2.59 -15.82
CA ILE A 97 12.44 3.56 -14.73
C ILE A 97 12.96 4.95 -15.12
N ASP A 98 14.22 5.04 -15.55
CA ASP A 98 14.89 6.29 -15.91
C ASP A 98 14.20 7.01 -17.05
N LYS A 99 13.74 6.27 -18.07
CA LYS A 99 12.99 6.80 -19.21
C LYS A 99 11.76 7.62 -18.78
N TYR A 100 11.08 7.20 -17.71
CA TYR A 100 9.91 7.91 -17.17
C TYR A 100 10.26 8.81 -15.97
N GLN A 101 11.55 8.90 -15.61
CA GLN A 101 12.06 9.73 -14.53
C GLN A 101 11.32 9.48 -13.21
N LEU A 102 11.14 8.21 -12.87
CA LEU A 102 10.52 7.81 -11.61
C LEU A 102 11.59 7.73 -10.52
N ASP A 103 11.26 8.20 -9.32
CA ASP A 103 12.13 8.14 -8.15
C ASP A 103 11.80 6.95 -7.22
N LEU A 104 10.74 6.20 -7.53
CA LEU A 104 10.21 5.10 -6.72
C LEU A 104 10.11 3.83 -7.57
N CYS A 105 10.51 2.68 -7.03
CA CYS A 105 10.41 1.38 -7.69
C CYS A 105 9.99 0.28 -6.72
N GLU A 106 9.45 -0.83 -7.23
CA GLU A 106 9.08 -2.01 -6.44
C GLU A 106 9.97 -3.22 -6.78
N VAL A 107 10.46 -3.91 -5.74
CA VAL A 107 11.17 -5.19 -5.84
C VAL A 107 10.34 -6.30 -5.18
N SER A 108 9.86 -7.24 -5.98
CA SER A 108 9.06 -8.39 -5.53
C SER A 108 9.64 -9.71 -6.05
N ASP A 109 9.10 -10.81 -5.55
CA ASP A 109 9.43 -12.18 -5.97
C ASP A 109 8.20 -13.10 -5.90
N GLY A 110 7.03 -12.57 -6.25
CA GLY A 110 5.73 -13.22 -6.14
C GLY A 110 5.36 -14.13 -7.32
N SER A 111 5.96 -13.90 -8.49
CA SER A 111 5.76 -14.66 -9.75
C SER A 111 6.99 -15.50 -10.14
N ILE A 112 8.19 -15.15 -9.69
CA ILE A 112 9.42 -15.91 -9.91
C ILE A 112 10.13 -16.30 -8.60
N LEU A 113 10.95 -17.35 -8.67
CA LEU A 113 11.78 -17.77 -7.55
C LEU A 113 13.09 -16.96 -7.53
N ILE A 114 13.22 -16.04 -6.58
CA ILE A 114 14.47 -15.35 -6.25
C ILE A 114 14.86 -15.74 -4.81
N SER A 115 16.15 -15.96 -4.55
CA SER A 115 16.63 -16.17 -3.18
C SER A 115 16.58 -14.87 -2.38
N THR A 116 16.46 -14.94 -1.05
CA THR A 116 16.45 -13.74 -0.20
C THR A 116 17.69 -12.88 -0.42
N ASP A 117 18.87 -13.50 -0.55
CA ASP A 117 20.13 -12.78 -0.76
C ASP A 117 20.16 -12.07 -2.11
N ALA A 118 19.71 -12.73 -3.19
CA ALA A 118 19.65 -12.11 -4.52
C ALA A 118 18.63 -10.96 -4.56
N LYS A 119 17.48 -11.11 -3.90
CA LYS A 119 16.49 -10.02 -3.78
C LYS A 119 17.04 -8.83 -3.01
N CYS A 120 17.72 -9.08 -1.89
CA CYS A 120 18.36 -8.03 -1.09
C CYS A 120 19.47 -7.32 -1.90
N GLU A 121 20.21 -8.03 -2.74
CA GLU A 121 21.20 -7.42 -3.64
C GLU A 121 20.55 -6.49 -4.67
N TYR A 122 19.42 -6.89 -5.28
CA TYR A 122 18.66 -5.98 -6.16
C TYR A 122 18.16 -4.73 -5.42
N ILE A 123 17.63 -4.89 -4.20
CA ILE A 123 17.21 -3.77 -3.35
C ILE A 123 18.40 -2.85 -3.08
N HIS A 124 19.53 -3.41 -2.67
CA HIS A 124 20.74 -2.66 -2.36
C HIS A 124 21.27 -1.86 -3.56
N GLN A 125 21.24 -2.45 -4.76
CA GLN A 125 21.67 -1.77 -5.98
C GLN A 125 20.70 -0.63 -6.34
N LEU A 126 19.39 -0.89 -6.32
CA LEU A 126 18.37 0.12 -6.66
C LEU A 126 18.32 1.27 -5.65
N ALA A 127 18.54 0.99 -4.35
CA ALA A 127 18.48 1.99 -3.28
C ALA A 127 19.56 3.08 -3.38
N LYS A 128 20.57 2.90 -4.26
CA LYS A 128 21.58 3.93 -4.55
C LYS A 128 21.02 5.08 -5.39
N ASP A 129 20.05 4.77 -6.24
CA ASP A 129 19.55 5.69 -7.28
C ASP A 129 18.05 6.00 -7.09
N TYR A 130 17.29 5.11 -6.45
CA TYR A 130 15.84 5.21 -6.28
C TYR A 130 15.40 4.97 -4.83
N THR A 131 14.19 5.41 -4.50
CA THR A 131 13.47 4.93 -3.31
C THR A 131 12.89 3.55 -3.63
N VAL A 132 13.24 2.54 -2.84
CA VAL A 132 12.77 1.17 -3.07
C VAL A 132 11.62 0.83 -2.14
N LEU A 133 10.52 0.35 -2.70
CA LEU A 133 9.54 -0.46 -2.00
C LEU A 133 9.88 -1.92 -2.28
N SER A 134 9.91 -2.77 -1.26
CA SER A 134 9.97 -4.21 -1.49
C SER A 134 8.71 -4.88 -1.01
N GLU A 135 8.33 -6.01 -1.59
CA GLU A 135 7.11 -6.72 -1.24
C GLU A 135 7.40 -8.08 -0.64
N VAL A 136 6.88 -8.36 0.56
CA VAL A 136 6.97 -9.67 1.22
C VAL A 136 5.59 -10.31 1.24
N GLY A 137 5.52 -11.56 0.79
CA GLY A 137 4.25 -12.25 0.64
C GLY A 137 4.35 -13.72 0.30
N SER A 138 3.17 -14.37 0.23
CA SER A 138 3.07 -15.78 -0.11
C SER A 138 2.75 -15.96 -1.59
N LYS A 139 3.56 -16.80 -2.24
CA LYS A 139 3.65 -16.94 -3.71
C LYS A 139 2.47 -17.71 -4.32
N GLU A 140 1.76 -18.52 -3.53
CA GLU A 140 0.64 -19.35 -3.99
C GLU A 140 -0.44 -19.49 -2.89
N GLU A 141 -1.70 -19.66 -3.31
CA GLU A 141 -2.79 -20.01 -2.40
C GLU A 141 -2.45 -21.32 -1.65
N GLY A 142 -2.39 -21.25 -0.32
CA GLY A 142 -2.10 -22.41 0.53
C GLY A 142 -0.66 -22.53 1.03
N ILE A 143 0.30 -21.75 0.51
CA ILE A 143 1.65 -21.70 1.09
C ILE A 143 1.62 -20.83 2.36
N LEU A 144 1.85 -21.46 3.51
CA LEU A 144 1.98 -20.78 4.81
C LEU A 144 3.45 -20.46 5.10
N ILE A 145 3.85 -19.21 4.91
CA ILE A 145 5.13 -18.72 5.40
C ILE A 145 5.01 -18.47 6.91
N SER A 146 5.93 -19.04 7.69
CA SER A 146 5.91 -18.86 9.14
C SER A 146 6.11 -17.38 9.53
N PRO A 147 5.51 -16.90 10.64
CA PRO A 147 5.67 -15.52 11.09
C PRO A 147 7.14 -15.10 11.27
N ASN A 148 8.00 -16.00 11.74
CA ASN A 148 9.42 -15.72 11.91
C ASN A 148 10.13 -15.50 10.56
N LYS A 149 9.72 -16.24 9.51
CA LYS A 149 10.26 -16.05 8.16
C LYS A 149 9.78 -14.74 7.55
N TRP A 150 8.51 -14.36 7.74
CA TRP A 150 8.00 -13.03 7.39
C TRP A 150 8.83 -11.91 8.01
N ILE A 151 8.98 -11.94 9.35
CA ILE A 151 9.75 -10.94 10.09
C ILE A 151 11.19 -10.88 9.57
N LYS A 152 11.83 -12.04 9.35
CA LYS A 152 13.19 -12.09 8.80
C LYS A 152 13.26 -11.42 7.43
N MET A 153 12.39 -11.79 6.48
CA MET A 153 12.36 -11.21 5.14
C MET A 153 12.16 -9.70 5.18
N MET A 154 11.15 -9.21 5.92
CA MET A 154 10.89 -7.77 6.04
C MET A 154 12.07 -7.03 6.65
N THR A 155 12.70 -7.60 7.68
CA THR A 155 13.85 -6.97 8.35
C THR A 155 15.06 -6.91 7.41
N THR A 156 15.39 -8.01 6.73
CA THR A 156 16.53 -8.05 5.81
C THR A 156 16.34 -7.15 4.60
N GLU A 157 15.12 -7.02 4.08
CA GLU A 157 14.82 -6.12 2.96
C GLU A 157 14.91 -4.64 3.38
N LEU A 158 14.45 -4.29 4.60
CA LEU A 158 14.67 -2.95 5.17
C LEU A 158 16.16 -2.65 5.35
N GLU A 159 16.93 -3.61 5.89
CA GLU A 159 18.39 -3.49 6.06
C GLU A 159 19.13 -3.35 4.72
N ALA A 160 18.63 -3.99 3.67
CA ALA A 160 19.20 -3.90 2.33
C ALA A 160 19.00 -2.52 1.68
N GLY A 161 18.03 -1.73 2.14
CA GLY A 161 17.78 -0.36 1.66
C GLY A 161 16.35 -0.05 1.28
N SER A 162 15.38 -0.96 1.48
CA SER A 162 13.97 -0.65 1.25
C SER A 162 13.53 0.52 2.14
N TRP A 163 12.88 1.51 1.54
CA TRP A 163 12.27 2.62 2.25
C TRP A 163 11.09 2.15 3.11
N LYS A 164 10.24 1.30 2.52
CA LYS A 164 9.16 0.59 3.21
C LYS A 164 8.99 -0.80 2.60
N VAL A 165 8.48 -1.73 3.40
CA VAL A 165 8.13 -3.07 2.94
C VAL A 165 6.61 -3.19 2.83
N ILE A 166 6.14 -3.64 1.68
CA ILE A 166 4.76 -3.96 1.40
C ILE A 166 4.48 -5.35 1.98
N ALA A 167 3.43 -5.46 2.80
CA ALA A 167 2.91 -6.75 3.24
C ALA A 167 1.82 -7.20 2.25
N GLU A 168 2.16 -8.20 1.41
CA GLU A 168 1.35 -8.61 0.26
C GLU A 168 0.00 -9.22 0.68
N ALA A 169 -1.01 -8.85 -0.08
CA ALA A 169 -2.36 -9.39 -0.06
C ALA A 169 -2.93 -9.68 -1.46
N ARG A 170 -2.19 -9.28 -2.51
CA ARG A 170 -2.66 -9.16 -3.90
C ARG A 170 -3.87 -8.24 -4.02
N GLU A 171 -4.40 -8.13 -5.22
CA GLU A 171 -5.66 -7.41 -5.46
C GLU A 171 -6.85 -8.09 -4.76
N SER A 172 -6.84 -9.42 -4.65
CA SER A 172 -7.95 -10.18 -4.09
C SER A 172 -8.12 -9.96 -2.58
N GLY A 173 -7.05 -9.62 -1.87
CA GLY A 173 -7.06 -9.52 -0.42
C GLY A 173 -7.43 -10.84 0.27
N THR A 174 -7.00 -11.98 -0.27
CA THR A 174 -7.33 -13.33 0.25
C THR A 174 -6.10 -14.19 0.54
N VAL A 175 -4.91 -13.63 0.37
CA VAL A 175 -3.63 -14.32 0.54
C VAL A 175 -2.69 -13.53 1.45
N GLY A 176 -1.51 -14.10 1.74
CA GLY A 176 -0.47 -13.45 2.53
C GLY A 176 -0.91 -13.12 3.95
N ILE A 177 -1.08 -11.83 4.24
CA ILE A 177 -1.55 -11.34 5.54
C ILE A 177 -3.05 -11.57 5.81
N TYR A 178 -3.78 -12.12 4.84
CA TYR A 178 -5.19 -12.51 4.97
C TYR A 178 -5.39 -14.02 4.88
N ARG A 179 -6.49 -14.47 5.48
CA ARG A 179 -7.05 -15.82 5.26
C ARG A 179 -7.81 -15.86 3.93
N PRO A 180 -8.11 -17.05 3.37
CA PRO A 180 -8.89 -17.18 2.13
C PRO A 180 -10.24 -16.48 2.14
N ASN A 181 -10.87 -16.33 3.31
CA ASN A 181 -12.12 -15.58 3.47
C ASN A 181 -11.96 -14.05 3.53
N GLY A 182 -10.73 -13.53 3.36
CA GLY A 182 -10.38 -12.11 3.43
C GLY A 182 -10.20 -11.53 4.83
N SER A 183 -10.40 -12.34 5.89
CA SER A 183 -10.16 -11.89 7.27
C SER A 183 -8.67 -11.75 7.57
N ALA A 184 -8.31 -10.73 8.34
CA ALA A 184 -6.93 -10.48 8.75
C ALA A 184 -6.33 -11.66 9.52
N HIS A 185 -5.12 -12.08 9.15
CA HIS A 185 -4.36 -13.08 9.90
C HIS A 185 -3.75 -12.43 11.16
N SER A 186 -4.59 -12.06 12.12
CA SER A 186 -4.25 -11.27 13.31
C SER A 186 -2.99 -11.75 14.06
N VAL A 187 -2.80 -13.05 14.25
CA VAL A 187 -1.60 -13.61 14.91
C VAL A 187 -0.31 -13.27 14.15
N LEU A 188 -0.32 -13.38 12.82
CA LEU A 188 0.83 -13.04 11.97
C LEU A 188 1.09 -11.54 12.04
N ILE A 189 0.05 -10.73 11.83
CA ILE A 189 0.13 -9.27 11.81
C ILE A 189 0.68 -8.74 13.15
N ASN A 190 0.15 -9.21 14.28
CA ASN A 190 0.64 -8.80 15.60
C ASN A 190 2.09 -9.23 15.84
N LYS A 191 2.52 -10.40 15.35
CA LYS A 191 3.93 -10.82 15.44
C LYS A 191 4.85 -9.92 14.61
N ILE A 192 4.41 -9.51 13.42
CA ILE A 192 5.13 -8.55 12.57
C ILE A 192 5.26 -7.21 13.30
N LEU A 193 4.14 -6.64 13.79
CA LEU A 193 4.13 -5.35 14.49
C LEU A 193 4.99 -5.32 15.76
N ASN A 194 5.17 -6.47 16.42
CA ASN A 194 6.06 -6.58 17.58
C ASN A 194 7.57 -6.52 17.22
N LYS A 195 7.94 -6.63 15.94
CA LYS A 195 9.34 -6.71 15.49
C LYS A 195 9.70 -5.70 14.40
N VAL A 196 8.75 -5.28 13.59
CA VAL A 196 8.91 -4.32 12.51
C VAL A 196 7.99 -3.14 12.78
N LYS A 197 8.55 -1.92 12.76
CA LYS A 197 7.78 -0.71 13.03
C LYS A 197 6.69 -0.50 11.98
N ALA A 198 5.47 -0.15 12.42
CA ALA A 198 4.33 0.06 11.53
C ALA A 198 4.58 1.14 10.46
N GLU A 199 5.31 2.20 10.81
CA GLU A 199 5.74 3.27 9.89
C GLU A 199 6.56 2.74 8.70
N ASN A 200 7.31 1.64 8.86
CA ASN A 200 8.13 1.05 7.81
C ASN A 200 7.37 0.06 6.92
N ILE A 201 6.07 -0.15 7.16
CA ILE A 201 5.25 -1.14 6.46
C ILE A 201 4.16 -0.42 5.67
N ILE A 202 3.90 -0.86 4.44
CA ILE A 202 2.65 -0.55 3.73
C ILE A 202 1.80 -1.82 3.72
N TRP A 203 0.61 -1.77 4.31
CA TRP A 203 -0.28 -2.93 4.35
C TRP A 203 -1.21 -2.91 3.14
N GLU A 204 -1.14 -3.90 2.26
CA GLU A 204 -2.12 -4.00 1.17
C GLU A 204 -3.50 -4.30 1.77
N ALA A 205 -4.48 -3.43 1.51
CA ALA A 205 -5.82 -3.49 2.07
C ALA A 205 -6.88 -3.14 1.00
N PRO A 206 -7.00 -3.95 -0.07
CA PRO A 206 -7.89 -3.64 -1.19
C PRO A 206 -9.37 -3.61 -0.79
N LYS A 207 -9.78 -4.28 0.29
CA LYS A 207 -11.18 -4.33 0.74
C LYS A 207 -11.44 -3.41 1.93
N LYS A 208 -12.64 -2.80 1.97
CA LYS A 208 -13.10 -1.95 3.09
C LYS A 208 -12.84 -2.56 4.48
N ALA A 209 -13.23 -3.83 4.69
CA ALA A 209 -13.06 -4.49 5.98
C ALA A 209 -11.60 -4.59 6.43
N GLN A 210 -10.67 -4.65 5.48
CA GLN A 210 -9.23 -4.70 5.71
C GLN A 210 -8.67 -3.32 6.06
N GLN A 211 -9.13 -2.28 5.37
CA GLN A 211 -8.82 -0.89 5.70
C GLN A 211 -9.28 -0.56 7.12
N VAL A 212 -10.52 -0.91 7.47
CA VAL A 212 -11.09 -0.77 8.82
C VAL A 212 -10.22 -1.49 9.86
N TYR A 213 -9.83 -2.73 9.58
CA TYR A 213 -9.00 -3.52 10.49
C TYR A 213 -7.70 -2.81 10.85
N PHE A 214 -6.97 -2.31 9.85
CA PHE A 214 -5.69 -1.63 10.09
C PHE A 214 -5.84 -0.26 10.71
N ILE A 215 -6.90 0.50 10.36
CA ILE A 215 -7.18 1.79 11.00
C ILE A 215 -7.48 1.60 12.49
N LYS A 216 -8.27 0.57 12.86
CA LYS A 216 -8.54 0.27 14.27
C LYS A 216 -7.32 -0.25 15.03
N LEU A 217 -6.46 -1.02 14.35
CA LEU A 217 -5.30 -1.64 14.98
C LEU A 217 -4.13 -0.67 15.18
N ILE A 218 -3.84 0.18 14.18
CA ILE A 218 -2.63 1.01 14.12
C ILE A 218 -2.97 2.50 14.23
N GLY A 219 -4.15 2.91 13.76
CA GLY A 219 -4.64 4.28 13.84
C GLY A 219 -4.87 4.94 12.48
N ALA A 220 -5.37 6.19 12.50
CA ALA A 220 -5.72 6.95 11.30
C ALA A 220 -4.54 7.17 10.33
N ASN A 221 -3.30 7.10 10.82
CA ASN A 221 -2.07 7.30 10.05
C ASN A 221 -1.35 5.98 9.69
N VAL A 222 -2.07 4.86 9.60
CA VAL A 222 -1.52 3.63 9.02
C VAL A 222 -1.26 3.77 7.51
N ASN A 223 -0.14 3.23 7.00
CA ASN A 223 0.13 3.21 5.56
C ASN A 223 -0.64 2.05 4.91
N LEU A 224 -1.45 2.36 3.90
CA LEU A 224 -2.27 1.37 3.20
C LEU A 224 -2.00 1.36 1.69
N GLY A 225 -1.97 0.15 1.14
CA GLY A 225 -1.71 -0.14 -0.26
C GLY A 225 -2.85 -0.85 -0.96
N ASN A 226 -2.77 -0.92 -2.29
CA ASN A 226 -3.82 -1.47 -3.17
C ASN A 226 -5.20 -0.86 -2.94
N ILE A 227 -5.24 0.43 -2.59
CA ILE A 227 -6.52 1.13 -2.51
C ILE A 227 -7.09 1.25 -3.92
N ALA A 228 -8.36 0.85 -4.08
CA ALA A 228 -9.05 0.99 -5.34
C ALA A 228 -9.20 2.48 -5.71
N THR A 229 -9.17 2.76 -7.02
CA THR A 229 -9.19 4.12 -7.55
C THR A 229 -10.46 4.90 -7.16
N ASP A 230 -11.55 4.21 -6.87
CA ASP A 230 -12.83 4.78 -6.45
C ASP A 230 -13.03 4.82 -4.92
N GLU A 231 -12.08 4.32 -4.12
CA GLU A 231 -12.20 4.24 -2.66
C GLU A 231 -11.34 5.28 -1.92
N ALA A 232 -10.59 6.16 -2.60
CA ALA A 232 -9.67 7.10 -1.94
C ALA A 232 -10.37 8.01 -0.90
N ILE A 233 -11.48 8.66 -1.27
CA ILE A 233 -12.29 9.48 -0.34
C ILE A 233 -12.93 8.60 0.74
N ALA A 234 -13.43 7.42 0.36
CA ALA A 234 -14.09 6.51 1.28
C ALA A 234 -13.12 5.99 2.37
N LEU A 235 -11.85 5.80 2.01
CA LEU A 235 -10.77 5.50 2.95
C LEU A 235 -10.46 6.69 3.86
N GLU A 236 -10.36 7.91 3.33
CA GLU A 236 -10.10 9.07 4.19
C GLU A 236 -11.24 9.29 5.19
N CYS A 237 -12.50 9.05 4.79
CA CYS A 237 -13.63 9.02 5.73
C CYS A 237 -13.48 7.94 6.81
N LEU A 238 -12.96 6.76 6.48
CA LEU A 238 -12.65 5.73 7.49
C LEU A 238 -11.57 6.22 8.46
N ARG A 239 -10.50 6.85 7.95
CA ARG A 239 -9.41 7.38 8.78
C ARG A 239 -9.91 8.44 9.76
N LEU A 240 -10.80 9.32 9.30
CA LEU A 240 -11.37 10.43 10.09
C LEU A 240 -12.52 10.03 11.02
N GLY A 241 -13.01 8.79 10.97
CA GLY A 241 -14.20 8.38 11.74
C GLY A 241 -15.52 8.94 11.18
N LEU A 242 -15.55 9.25 9.88
CA LEU A 242 -16.73 9.80 9.17
C LEU A 242 -17.50 8.73 8.38
N ARG A 243 -17.16 7.46 8.55
CA ARG A 243 -17.88 6.30 7.99
C ARG A 243 -18.25 5.37 9.14
N GLY A 244 -19.43 4.75 9.08
CA GLY A 244 -20.02 4.01 10.20
C GLY A 244 -19.10 2.98 10.86
N ASP A 245 -18.22 2.34 10.09
CA ASP A 245 -17.28 1.34 10.58
C ASP A 245 -16.26 1.86 11.62
N THR A 246 -15.93 3.16 11.59
CA THR A 246 -14.97 3.84 12.48
C THR A 246 -15.57 5.05 13.20
N PHE A 247 -16.90 5.22 13.18
CA PHE A 247 -17.58 6.42 13.67
C PHE A 247 -17.24 6.80 15.11
N PHE A 248 -17.24 5.82 16.01
CA PHE A 248 -16.94 6.03 17.44
C PHE A 248 -15.45 5.94 17.77
N GLN A 249 -14.58 5.72 16.79
CA GLN A 249 -13.16 5.42 17.02
C GLN A 249 -12.40 6.59 17.68
N TRP A 250 -12.81 7.82 17.39
CA TRP A 250 -12.11 9.05 17.79
C TRP A 250 -12.93 9.95 18.71
N LEU A 251 -14.19 9.58 18.94
CA LEU A 251 -15.06 10.31 19.87
C LEU A 251 -14.69 9.98 21.32
N PRO A 252 -14.86 10.93 22.25
CA PRO A 252 -14.73 10.64 23.68
C PRO A 252 -15.63 9.48 24.11
N GLU A 253 -15.16 8.66 25.04
CA GLU A 253 -15.87 7.47 25.53
C GLU A 253 -17.27 7.84 26.08
N GLU A 254 -17.34 8.88 26.92
CA GLU A 254 -18.60 9.39 27.48
C GLU A 254 -19.63 9.84 26.43
N LEU A 255 -19.16 10.33 25.28
CA LEU A 255 -20.04 10.73 24.18
C LEU A 255 -20.51 9.49 23.41
N SER A 256 -19.61 8.54 23.19
CA SER A 256 -19.89 7.29 22.49
C SER A 256 -20.93 6.45 23.24
N GLU A 257 -20.76 6.27 24.56
CA GLU A 257 -21.69 5.47 25.39
C GLU A 257 -23.14 5.97 25.37
N LYS A 258 -23.34 7.29 25.22
CA LYS A 258 -24.67 7.92 25.14
C LYS A 258 -25.34 7.74 23.78
N LEU A 259 -24.56 7.50 22.72
CA LEU A 259 -25.02 7.51 21.32
C LEU A 259 -25.07 6.11 20.69
N ILE A 260 -24.32 5.14 21.22
CA ILE A 260 -24.37 3.76 20.75
C ILE A 260 -25.78 3.23 20.96
N GLN A 261 -26.42 2.80 19.87
CA GLN A 261 -27.69 2.09 19.93
C GLN A 261 -27.48 0.81 20.76
N LYS A 262 -28.06 0.78 21.95
CA LYS A 262 -28.21 -0.45 22.72
C LYS A 262 -29.34 -1.22 22.07
N ASN A 263 -29.09 -2.46 21.67
CA ASN A 263 -30.17 -3.33 21.23
C ASN A 263 -31.06 -3.59 22.45
N ASP A 264 -32.24 -2.97 22.48
CA ASP A 264 -33.30 -3.25 23.44
C ASP A 264 -33.92 -4.64 23.12
N LYS A 265 -33.10 -5.68 23.27
CA LYS A 265 -33.54 -7.08 23.30
C LYS A 265 -33.14 -7.67 24.65
N GLU A 266 -33.89 -7.25 25.67
CA GLU A 266 -34.29 -8.14 26.77
C GLU A 266 -35.41 -9.07 26.29
#